data_AF-A0A520HUE4-F1
#
_entry.id   AF-A0A520HUE4-F1
#
_cell.length_a   1.000
_cell.length_b   1.000
_cell.length_c   1.000
_cell.angle_alpha   90.00
_cell.angle_beta   90.00
_cell.angle_gamma   90.00
#
_symmetry.space_group_name_H-M   'P 1'
#
loop_
_entity.id
_entity.type
_entity.pdbx_description
1 polymer ?
#
loop_
_entity_poly.entity_id
_entity_poly.type
_entity_poly.pdbx_seq_one_letter_code
_entity_poly.pdbx_strand_id
1 'polypeptide(L)'
;AKGAPIPEIVATDVSEAALSRARAGRYSQFEIQRGLPIRRMMRWFDGEGTDWIAKPELVKLVTYRRANLVAGAVPSGRFDIVLCRNVLLYLSGATKSVVFARLAEALRPDGLLVLGAGETVIGQTRLFEPSKPHRGCYAAAGG
;
A
#
# COMPACT_ATOMS: atom_id res chain seq x y z
N ALA A 1 -0.07 9.94 26.57
CA ALA A 1 0.56 8.87 25.77
C ALA A 1 1.51 9.52 24.78
N LYS A 2 2.81 9.18 24.80
CA LYS A 2 3.74 9.63 23.76
C LYS A 2 3.22 9.10 22.43
N GLY A 3 3.00 9.98 21.45
CA GLY A 3 2.45 9.61 20.15
C GLY A 3 3.30 8.51 19.52
N ALA A 4 2.65 7.51 18.92
CA ALA A 4 3.36 6.49 18.16
C ALA A 4 4.26 7.15 17.09
N PRO A 5 5.46 6.60 16.82
CA PRO A 5 6.33 7.14 15.79
C PRO A 5 5.60 7.19 14.44
N ILE A 6 5.89 8.23 13.66
CA ILE A 6 5.35 8.35 12.30
C ILE A 6 6.01 7.26 11.43
N PRO A 7 5.22 6.44 10.71
CA PRO A 7 5.79 5.36 9.90
C PRO A 7 6.53 5.92 8.68
N GLU A 8 7.58 5.22 8.24
CA GLU A 8 8.16 5.41 6.91
C GLU A 8 7.24 4.73 5.88
N ILE A 9 6.75 5.50 4.90
CA ILE A 9 5.86 4.97 3.85
C ILE A 9 6.59 5.00 2.52
N VAL A 10 6.66 3.84 1.86
CA VAL A 10 7.12 3.73 0.46
C VAL A 10 5.92 3.39 -0.42
N ALA A 11 5.64 4.22 -1.41
CA ALA A 11 4.57 3.98 -2.39
C ALA A 11 5.18 3.73 -3.78
N THR A 12 4.76 2.65 -4.42
CA THR A 12 5.26 2.26 -5.74
C THR A 12 4.16 2.05 -6.75
N ASP A 13 4.41 2.43 -8.00
CA ASP A 13 3.56 2.13 -9.14
C ASP A 13 4.43 1.98 -10.40
N VAL A 14 3.92 1.28 -11.42
CA VAL A 14 4.53 1.22 -12.76
C VAL A 14 4.28 2.50 -13.56
N SER A 15 3.17 3.19 -13.25
CA SER A 15 2.67 4.39 -13.92
C SER A 15 3.27 5.65 -13.31
N GLU A 16 4.14 6.31 -14.08
CA GLU A 16 4.70 7.62 -13.69
C GLU A 16 3.61 8.70 -13.57
N ALA A 17 2.55 8.59 -14.38
CA ALA A 17 1.41 9.51 -14.30
C ALA A 17 0.66 9.38 -12.97
N ALA A 18 0.45 8.15 -12.48
CA ALA A 18 -0.16 7.91 -11.18
C ALA A 18 0.72 8.44 -10.03
N LEU A 19 2.04 8.20 -10.11
CA LEU A 19 3.00 8.72 -9.13
C LEU A 19 3.06 10.25 -9.12
N SER A 20 3.08 10.87 -10.30
CA SER A 20 3.05 12.33 -10.43
C SER A 20 1.80 12.93 -9.82
N ARG A 21 0.64 12.32 -10.07
CA ARG A 21 -0.63 12.73 -9.45
C ARG A 21 -0.60 12.57 -7.93
N ALA A 22 -0.06 11.46 -7.42
CA ALA A 22 0.06 11.21 -6.00
C ALA A 22 0.99 12.22 -5.30
N ARG A 23 2.12 12.58 -5.93
CA ARG A 23 3.03 13.64 -5.44
C ARG A 23 2.39 15.03 -5.47
N ALA A 24 1.54 15.32 -6.44
CA ALA A 24 0.81 16.58 -6.50
C ALA A 24 -0.24 16.71 -5.38
N GLY A 25 -0.70 15.57 -4.83
CA GLY A 25 -1.64 15.56 -3.71
C GLY A 25 -2.98 16.22 -4.01
N ARG A 26 -3.36 16.34 -5.28
CA ARG A 26 -4.56 17.04 -5.74
C ARG A 26 -5.71 16.06 -5.98
N TYR A 27 -6.83 16.35 -5.35
CA TYR A 27 -8.03 15.52 -5.38
C TYR A 27 -9.26 16.39 -5.59
N SER A 28 -10.20 15.93 -6.40
CA SER A 28 -11.50 16.58 -6.56
C SER A 28 -12.34 16.47 -5.29
N GLN A 29 -13.37 17.34 -5.19
CA GLN A 29 -14.39 17.25 -4.13
C GLN A 29 -14.96 15.84 -3.95
N PHE A 30 -15.22 15.13 -5.06
CA PHE A 30 -15.80 13.80 -5.03
C PHE A 30 -14.84 12.73 -4.55
N GLU A 31 -13.55 12.85 -4.88
CA GLU A 31 -12.53 11.89 -4.44
C GLU A 31 -12.26 12.02 -2.94
N ILE A 32 -12.12 13.26 -2.44
CA ILE A 32 -11.73 13.49 -1.05
C ILE A 32 -12.85 13.17 -0.04
N GLN A 33 -14.12 13.24 -0.45
CA GLN A 33 -15.26 12.91 0.41
C GLN A 33 -15.51 11.40 0.58
N ARG A 34 -14.81 10.54 -0.17
CA ARG A 34 -14.97 9.09 -0.07
C ARG A 34 -14.26 8.51 1.14
N GLY A 35 -15.00 8.38 2.24
CA GLY A 35 -14.54 7.69 3.45
C GLY A 35 -13.55 8.47 4.32
N LEU A 36 -13.23 9.73 3.97
CA LEU A 36 -12.40 10.60 4.79
C LEU A 36 -13.26 11.46 5.72
N PRO A 37 -13.14 11.34 7.06
CA PRO A 37 -13.86 12.20 7.98
C PRO A 37 -13.47 13.68 7.81
N ILE A 38 -14.45 14.58 7.89
CA ILE A 38 -14.26 16.03 7.67
C ILE A 38 -13.12 16.62 8.51
N ARG A 39 -12.96 16.19 9.76
CA ARG A 39 -11.87 16.66 10.63
C ARG A 39 -10.48 16.30 10.11
N ARG A 40 -10.33 15.14 9.45
CA ARG A 40 -9.05 14.74 8.83
C ARG A 40 -8.82 15.49 7.53
N MET A 41 -9.88 15.69 6.73
CA MET A 41 -9.82 16.51 5.51
C MET A 41 -9.31 17.91 5.84
N MET A 42 -9.98 18.64 6.74
CA MET A 42 -9.59 20.01 7.13
C MET A 42 -8.21 20.08 7.80
N ARG A 43 -7.76 19.01 8.45
CA ARG A 43 -6.42 18.97 9.07
C ARG A 43 -5.32 18.90 8.02
N TRP A 44 -5.50 18.06 7.00
CA TRP A 44 -4.42 17.60 6.12
C TRP A 44 -4.53 18.10 4.67
N PHE A 45 -5.60 18.79 4.33
CA PHE A 45 -5.85 19.31 2.99
C PHE A 45 -6.32 20.76 3.06
N ASP A 46 -5.93 21.54 2.06
CA ASP A 46 -6.40 22.90 1.83
C ASP A 46 -7.28 22.93 0.58
N GLY A 47 -8.35 23.72 0.61
CA GLY A 47 -9.21 23.91 -0.56
C GLY A 47 -8.57 24.88 -1.55
N GLU A 48 -8.57 24.52 -2.83
CA GLU A 48 -8.09 25.35 -3.93
C GLU A 48 -9.07 25.29 -5.11
N GLY A 49 -9.95 26.29 -5.21
CA GLY A 49 -11.03 26.28 -6.20
C GLY A 49 -11.99 25.10 -5.97
N THR A 50 -12.09 24.20 -6.94
CA THR A 50 -12.91 22.97 -6.86
C THR A 50 -12.14 21.75 -6.33
N ASP A 51 -10.83 21.90 -6.15
CA ASP A 51 -9.94 20.83 -5.73
C ASP A 51 -9.54 20.98 -4.26
N TRP A 52 -8.98 19.90 -3.75
CA TRP A 52 -8.36 19.81 -2.44
C TRP A 52 -6.92 19.34 -2.60
N ILE A 53 -6.00 20.07 -1.96
CA ILE A 53 -4.57 19.83 -2.06
C ILE A 53 -4.06 19.33 -0.72
N ALA A 54 -3.42 18.16 -0.73
CA ALA A 54 -2.73 17.62 0.43
C ALA A 54 -1.63 18.59 0.87
N LYS A 55 -1.58 18.87 2.17
CA LYS A 55 -0.55 19.72 2.74
C LYS A 55 0.84 19.12 2.51
N PRO A 56 1.89 19.95 2.28
CA PRO A 56 3.23 19.44 1.98
C PRO A 56 3.77 18.48 3.03
N GLU A 57 3.47 18.70 4.31
CA GLU A 57 3.88 17.80 5.40
C GLU A 57 3.26 16.41 5.30
N LEU A 58 2.07 16.25 4.70
CA LEU A 58 1.47 14.93 4.47
C LEU A 58 2.19 14.21 3.34
N VAL A 59 2.38 14.89 2.21
CA VAL A 59 3.01 14.31 1.01
C VAL A 59 4.45 13.90 1.30
N LYS A 60 5.16 14.68 2.12
CA LYS A 60 6.55 14.39 2.53
C LYS A 60 6.70 13.14 3.42
N LEU A 61 5.62 12.60 3.99
CA LEU A 61 5.67 11.32 4.72
C LEU A 61 5.84 10.12 3.80
N VAL A 62 5.64 10.30 2.48
CA VAL A 62 5.63 9.21 1.51
C VAL A 62 6.81 9.34 0.54
N THR A 63 7.63 8.29 0.50
CA THR A 63 8.64 8.12 -0.53
C THR A 63 8.02 7.40 -1.72
N TYR A 64 7.78 8.13 -2.81
CA TYR A 64 7.25 7.55 -4.05
C TYR A 64 8.39 7.04 -4.93
N ARG A 65 8.25 5.84 -5.49
CA ARG A 65 9.23 5.22 -6.40
C ARG A 65 8.52 4.54 -7.57
N ARG A 66 9.07 4.65 -8.77
CA ARG A 66 8.61 3.83 -9.89
C ARG A 66 9.18 2.43 -9.74
N ALA A 67 8.31 1.43 -9.72
CA ALA A 67 8.70 0.03 -9.64
C ALA A 67 7.67 -0.87 -10.30
N ASN A 68 8.14 -1.99 -10.85
CA ASN A 68 7.28 -3.04 -11.38
C ASN A 68 7.25 -4.20 -10.39
N LEU A 69 6.08 -4.57 -9.88
CA LEU A 69 5.96 -5.65 -8.91
C LEU A 69 6.46 -7.00 -9.45
N VAL A 70 6.39 -7.19 -10.78
CA VAL A 70 6.78 -8.41 -11.48
C VAL A 70 8.29 -8.45 -11.84
N ALA A 71 8.97 -7.29 -11.90
CA ALA A 71 10.37 -7.19 -12.36
C ALA A 71 11.26 -6.32 -11.44
N GLY A 72 12.58 -6.45 -11.51
CA GLY A 72 13.52 -5.62 -10.72
C GLY A 72 13.69 -6.04 -9.24
N ALA A 73 14.61 -5.43 -8.50
CA ALA A 73 14.92 -5.86 -7.13
C ALA A 73 13.86 -5.38 -6.11
N VAL A 74 13.60 -6.20 -5.10
CA VAL A 74 12.77 -5.83 -3.94
C VAL A 74 13.68 -5.82 -2.71
N PRO A 75 13.64 -4.76 -1.87
CA PRO A 75 14.45 -4.75 -0.66
C PRO A 75 13.95 -5.81 0.32
N SER A 76 14.77 -6.83 0.59
CA SER A 76 14.41 -7.95 1.44
C SER A 76 14.30 -7.57 2.92
N GLY A 77 13.31 -8.13 3.64
CA GLY A 77 13.15 -8.03 5.09
C GLY A 77 12.94 -6.62 5.63
N ARG A 78 12.44 -5.69 4.80
CA ARG A 78 12.41 -4.26 5.12
C ARG A 78 11.09 -3.79 5.71
N PHE A 79 9.98 -4.45 5.42
CA PHE A 79 8.65 -3.90 5.71
C PHE A 79 7.91 -4.66 6.82
N ASP A 80 7.38 -3.92 7.79
CA ASP A 80 6.45 -4.45 8.79
C ASP A 80 5.06 -4.72 8.19
N ILE A 81 4.65 -3.90 7.21
CA ILE A 81 3.38 -4.04 6.50
C ILE A 81 3.58 -3.79 5.01
N VAL A 82 3.01 -4.65 4.17
CA VAL A 82 2.89 -4.43 2.73
C VAL A 82 1.41 -4.39 2.33
N LEU A 83 1.00 -3.30 1.70
CA LEU A 83 -0.34 -3.15 1.10
C LEU A 83 -0.25 -3.46 -0.39
N CYS A 84 -0.84 -4.56 -0.83
CA CYS A 84 -0.93 -4.93 -2.24
C CYS A 84 -2.39 -5.18 -2.59
N ARG A 85 -3.17 -4.10 -2.68
CA ARG A 85 -4.63 -4.17 -2.83
C ARG A 85 -5.06 -3.85 -4.25
N ASN A 86 -5.95 -4.69 -4.77
CA ASN A 86 -6.57 -4.57 -6.09
C ASN A 86 -5.57 -4.61 -7.27
N VAL A 87 -4.46 -5.35 -7.11
CA VAL A 87 -3.41 -5.48 -8.13
C VAL A 87 -3.35 -6.90 -8.68
N LEU A 88 -3.48 -7.91 -7.82
CA LEU A 88 -3.30 -9.31 -8.18
C LEU A 88 -4.41 -9.82 -9.11
N LEU A 89 -5.60 -9.22 -9.06
CA LEU A 89 -6.74 -9.62 -9.89
C LEU A 89 -6.50 -9.50 -11.42
N TYR A 90 -5.51 -8.71 -11.83
CA TYR A 90 -5.14 -8.55 -13.24
C TYR A 90 -4.03 -9.50 -13.71
N LEU A 91 -3.47 -10.32 -12.81
CA LEU A 91 -2.29 -11.13 -13.07
C LEU A 91 -2.63 -12.59 -13.32
N SER A 92 -1.89 -13.23 -14.23
CA SER A 92 -1.95 -14.69 -14.44
C SER A 92 -1.47 -15.45 -13.19
N GLY A 93 -1.80 -16.74 -13.09
CA GLY A 93 -1.33 -17.57 -11.96
C GLY A 93 0.19 -17.64 -11.83
N ALA A 94 0.91 -17.73 -12.96
CA ALA A 94 2.37 -17.70 -12.98
C ALA A 94 2.92 -16.36 -12.48
N THR A 95 2.35 -15.24 -12.95
CA THR A 95 2.77 -13.91 -12.52
C THR A 95 2.46 -13.66 -11.04
N LYS A 96 1.29 -14.12 -10.55
CA LYS A 96 0.96 -14.05 -9.11
C LYS A 96 1.98 -14.80 -8.26
N SER A 97 2.43 -15.97 -8.70
CA SER A 97 3.44 -16.77 -7.97
C SER A 97 4.75 -15.99 -7.78
N VAL A 98 5.23 -15.34 -8.84
CA VAL A 98 6.41 -14.45 -8.79
C VAL A 98 6.18 -13.29 -7.83
N VAL A 99 5.02 -12.65 -7.91
CA VAL A 99 4.67 -11.52 -7.04
C VAL A 99 4.59 -11.95 -5.57
N PHE A 100 3.98 -13.10 -5.25
CA PHE A 100 3.93 -13.58 -3.86
C PHE A 100 5.32 -13.89 -3.30
N ALA A 101 6.20 -14.50 -4.08
CA ALA A 101 7.59 -14.75 -3.66
C ALA A 101 8.30 -13.44 -3.28
N ARG A 102 8.14 -12.41 -4.11
CA ARG A 102 8.71 -11.08 -3.87
C ARG A 102 8.11 -10.36 -2.68
N LEU A 103 6.79 -10.43 -2.51
CA LEU A 103 6.12 -9.86 -1.33
C LEU A 103 6.60 -10.54 -0.05
N ALA A 104 6.80 -11.86 -0.07
CA ALA A 104 7.34 -12.62 1.06
C ALA A 104 8.79 -12.22 1.36
N GLU A 105 9.62 -12.04 0.33
CA GLU A 105 10.99 -11.56 0.48
C GLU A 105 11.06 -10.15 1.07
N ALA A 106 10.14 -9.25 0.68
CA ALA A 106 10.10 -7.86 1.14
C ALA A 106 9.72 -7.71 2.61
N LEU A 107 8.86 -8.61 3.08
CA LEU A 107 8.29 -8.56 4.42
C LEU A 107 9.31 -9.04 5.46
N ARG A 108 9.25 -8.42 6.63
CA ARG A 108 9.88 -8.97 7.83
C ARG A 108 9.20 -10.29 8.22
N PRO A 109 9.89 -11.18 8.97
CA PRO A 109 9.29 -12.45 9.41
C PRO A 109 7.96 -12.30 10.13
N ASP A 110 7.78 -11.24 10.93
CA ASP A 110 6.58 -10.89 11.69
C ASP A 110 5.65 -9.90 10.97
N GLY A 111 5.94 -9.60 9.70
CA GLY A 111 5.22 -8.60 8.92
C GLY A 111 3.87 -9.08 8.39
N LEU A 112 3.03 -8.13 7.99
CA LEU A 112 1.68 -8.38 7.47
C LEU A 112 1.53 -7.97 6.01
N LEU A 113 0.94 -8.86 5.23
CA LEU A 113 0.43 -8.57 3.89
C LEU A 113 -1.07 -8.25 3.97
N VAL A 114 -1.48 -7.14 3.34
CA VAL A 114 -2.89 -6.76 3.21
C VAL A 114 -3.29 -6.73 1.74
N LEU A 115 -4.31 -7.50 1.39
CA LEU A 115 -4.86 -7.60 0.03
C LEU A 115 -6.20 -6.86 -0.11
N GLY A 116 -6.66 -6.70 -1.35
CA GLY A 116 -7.99 -6.20 -1.68
C GLY A 116 -9.08 -7.16 -1.22
N ALA A 117 -10.31 -6.66 -1.07
CA ALA A 117 -11.42 -7.46 -0.55
C ALA A 117 -11.78 -8.69 -1.42
N GLY A 118 -11.49 -8.63 -2.72
CA GLY A 118 -11.68 -9.74 -3.67
C GLY A 118 -10.42 -10.58 -3.92
N GLU A 119 -9.36 -10.41 -3.14
CA GLU A 119 -8.07 -11.06 -3.33
C GLU A 119 -7.74 -11.98 -2.14
N THR A 120 -7.10 -13.12 -2.43
CA THR A 120 -6.79 -14.15 -1.44
C THR A 120 -5.45 -14.82 -1.72
N VAL A 121 -4.83 -15.34 -0.67
CA VAL A 121 -3.65 -16.23 -0.77
C VAL A 121 -4.06 -17.70 -0.88
N ILE A 122 -5.28 -18.04 -0.44
CA ILE A 122 -5.76 -19.42 -0.37
C ILE A 122 -5.87 -20.00 -1.78
N GLY A 123 -5.19 -21.13 -2.01
CA GLY A 123 -5.13 -21.76 -3.33
C GLY A 123 -4.30 -20.98 -4.36
N GLN A 124 -3.61 -19.91 -3.96
CA GLN A 124 -2.74 -19.11 -4.83
C GLN A 124 -1.27 -19.24 -4.44
N THR A 125 -0.96 -19.37 -3.15
CA THR A 125 0.42 -19.54 -2.65
C THR A 125 0.43 -20.25 -1.30
N ARG A 126 1.57 -20.85 -0.94
CA ARG A 126 1.84 -21.41 0.41
C ARG A 126 2.78 -20.53 1.24
N LEU A 127 3.24 -19.40 0.70
CA LEU A 127 4.16 -18.48 1.39
C LEU A 127 3.46 -17.62 2.45
N PHE A 128 2.13 -17.54 2.37
CA PHE A 128 1.31 -16.72 3.25
C PHE A 128 0.13 -17.52 3.76
N GLU A 129 -0.28 -17.22 4.98
CA GLU A 129 -1.50 -17.74 5.61
C GLU A 129 -2.32 -16.61 6.25
N PRO A 130 -3.64 -16.79 6.44
CA PRO A 130 -4.45 -15.81 7.15
C PRO A 130 -3.91 -15.54 8.56
N SER A 131 -3.71 -14.26 8.90
CA SER A 131 -3.24 -13.86 10.22
C SER A 131 -4.34 -14.09 11.26
N LYS A 132 -4.03 -14.89 12.29
CA LYS A 132 -4.91 -15.10 13.46
C LYS A 132 -5.14 -13.82 14.26
N PRO A 133 -4.11 -13.04 14.65
CA PRO A 133 -4.31 -11.82 15.45
C PRO A 133 -4.90 -10.67 14.64
N HIS A 134 -4.70 -10.64 13.31
CA HIS A 134 -5.09 -9.50 12.46
C HIS A 134 -6.04 -9.95 11.35
N ARG A 135 -7.33 -10.01 11.67
CA ARG A 135 -8.38 -10.39 10.70
C ARG A 135 -8.30 -9.54 9.43
N GLY A 136 -8.28 -10.22 8.28
CA GLY A 136 -8.18 -9.57 6.96
C GLY A 136 -6.74 -9.30 6.49
N CYS A 137 -5.74 -9.66 7.29
CA CYS A 137 -4.33 -9.64 6.92
C CYS A 137 -3.81 -11.08 6.75
N TYR A 138 -2.65 -11.20 6.09
CA TYR A 138 -1.92 -12.45 5.92
C TYR A 138 -0.52 -12.30 6.52
N ALA A 139 0.00 -13.37 7.13
CA ALA A 139 1.35 -13.45 7.67
C ALA A 139 2.17 -14.47 6.87
N ALA A 140 3.50 -14.41 6.97
CA ALA A 140 4.36 -15.44 6.40
C ALA A 140 4.00 -16.82 6.97
N ALA A 141 3.90 -17.83 6.11
CA ALA A 141 3.57 -19.18 6.54
C ALA A 141 4.78 -19.89 7.15
N GLY A 142 4.56 -20.66 8.22
CA GLY A 142 5.59 -21.50 8.84
C GLY A 142 6.60 -20.76 9.74
N GLY A 143 6.27 -19.54 10.17
CA GLY A 143 6.97 -18.80 11.23
C GLY A 143 6.44 -19.09 12.62
#